data_AF-A0A2A2EZH1-F1
#
_entry.id   AF-A0A2A2EZH1-F1
#
_cell.length_a   1.000
_cell.length_b   1.000
_cell.length_c   1.000
_cell.angle_alpha   90.00
_cell.angle_beta   90.00
_cell.angle_gamma   90.00
#
_symmetry.space_group_name_H-M   'P 1'
#
loop_
_entity.id
_entity.type
_entity.pdbx_description
1 polymer ?
#
loop_
_entity_poly.entity_id
_entity_poly.type
_entity_poly.pdbx_seq_one_letter_code
_entity_poly.pdbx_strand_id
1 'polypeptide(L)' 'MTTVAIADGGTAAEEIQSDPCFTIEIECEDATRRRYRFEPRQERPGWWRSVDEWTGTSWECHDRECVRSVSLTVDGGSII' A
#
# COMPACT_ATOMS: atom_id res chain seq x y z
N MET A 1 1.15 9.85 9.10
CA MET A 1 1.25 10.40 10.46
C MET A 1 1.95 9.34 11.29
N THR A 2 3.24 9.49 11.51
CA THR A 2 4.06 8.53 12.26
C THR A 2 4.03 8.96 13.73
N THR A 3 3.36 8.17 14.58
CA THR A 3 3.46 8.36 16.02
C THR A 3 4.72 7.64 16.50
N VAL A 4 5.76 8.40 16.85
CA VAL A 4 6.94 7.88 17.55
C VAL A 4 6.68 8.00 19.05
N ALA A 5 6.53 6.87 19.73
CA ALA A 5 6.58 6.82 21.19
C ALA A 5 8.04 6.64 21.62
N ILE A 6 8.64 7.68 22.21
CA ILE A 6 9.95 7.57 22.86
C ILE A 6 9.72 6.94 24.23
N ALA A 7 10.11 5.69 24.41
CA ALA A 7 10.25 5.04 25.71
C ALA A 7 11.74 4.79 25.98
N ASP A 8 12.26 5.46 27.00
CA ASP A 8 13.61 5.25 27.53
C ASP A 8 13.64 3.91 28.28
N GLY A 9 14.44 2.95 27.81
CA GLY A 9 14.60 1.67 28.48
C GLY A 9 14.95 0.53 27.53
N GLY A 10 16.24 0.18 27.46
CA GLY A 10 16.80 -0.76 26.50
C GLY A 10 16.20 -2.16 26.52
N THR A 11 15.69 -2.57 25.37
CA THR A 11 15.98 -3.84 24.68
C THR A 11 15.67 -3.53 23.22
N ALA A 12 16.55 -3.86 22.27
CA ALA A 12 16.30 -3.62 20.85
C ALA A 12 15.09 -4.46 20.40
N ALA A 13 13.89 -3.92 20.62
CA ALA A 13 12.72 -4.31 19.88
C ALA A 13 13.02 -3.88 18.46
N GLU A 14 13.32 -4.83 17.58
CA GLU A 14 13.25 -4.59 16.15
C GLU A 14 11.88 -3.97 15.92
N GLU A 15 11.85 -2.66 15.62
CA GLU A 15 10.64 -2.01 15.16
C GLU A 15 10.17 -2.87 13.99
N ILE A 16 9.03 -3.54 14.14
CA ILE A 16 8.43 -4.28 13.05
C ILE A 16 8.06 -3.22 12.03
N GLN A 17 9.00 -2.95 11.13
CA GLN A 17 8.84 -2.01 10.04
C GLN A 17 7.87 -2.68 9.08
N SER A 18 6.58 -2.60 9.39
CA SER A 18 5.53 -3.03 8.48
C SER A 18 5.73 -2.21 7.22
N ASP A 19 5.88 -2.88 6.08
CA ASP A 19 5.97 -2.19 4.80
C ASP A 19 4.78 -1.20 4.69
N PRO A 20 4.99 0.04 4.22
CA PRO A 20 3.92 1.00 4.15
C PRO A 20 2.87 0.55 3.14
N CYS A 21 1.59 0.65 3.50
CA CYS A 21 0.53 0.59 2.50
C CYS A 21 0.69 1.76 1.53
N PHE A 22 0.51 1.53 0.23
CA PHE A 22 0.54 2.60 -0.75
C PHE A 22 -0.54 2.42 -1.81
N THR A 23 -0.82 3.51 -2.52
CA THR A 23 -1.93 3.61 -3.48
C THR A 23 -1.48 4.34 -4.73
N ILE A 24 -1.88 3.83 -5.89
CA ILE A 24 -1.76 4.51 -7.19
C ILE A 24 -3.18 4.81 -7.66
N GLU A 25 -3.54 6.09 -7.73
CA GLU A 25 -4.81 6.55 -8.30
C GLU A 25 -4.59 7.06 -9.73
N ILE A 26 -5.48 6.70 -10.63
CA ILE A 26 -5.42 7.03 -12.05
C ILE A 26 -6.77 7.60 -12.46
N GLU A 27 -6.74 8.78 -13.07
CA GLU A 27 -7.87 9.34 -13.82
C GLU A 27 -7.61 9.10 -15.31
N CYS A 28 -8.52 8.40 -15.97
CA CYS A 28 -8.44 8.09 -17.40
C CYS A 28 -9.12 9.20 -18.22
N GLU A 29 -8.81 9.26 -19.53
CA GLU A 29 -9.37 10.28 -20.43
C GLU A 29 -10.90 10.23 -20.52
N ASP A 30 -11.51 9.04 -20.42
CA ASP A 30 -12.96 8.85 -20.38
C ASP A 30 -13.60 9.23 -19.03
N ALA A 31 -12.90 9.99 -18.19
CA ALA A 31 -13.28 10.38 -16.82
C ALA A 31 -13.52 9.20 -15.86
N THR A 32 -13.19 7.96 -16.27
CA THR A 32 -13.17 6.81 -15.37
C THR A 32 -11.98 6.93 -14.43
N ARG A 33 -12.16 6.54 -13.17
CA ARG A 33 -11.09 6.57 -12.16
C ARG A 33 -10.84 5.17 -11.64
N ARG A 34 -9.56 4.80 -11.58
CA ARG A 34 -9.08 3.50 -11.10
C ARG A 34 -8.09 3.72 -9.97
N ARG A 35 -8.08 2.79 -9.02
CA ARG A 35 -7.15 2.83 -7.91
C ARG A 35 -6.55 1.46 -7.64
N TYR A 36 -5.23 1.40 -7.56
CA TYR A 36 -4.50 0.21 -7.13
C TYR A 36 -4.04 0.42 -5.69
N ARG A 37 -4.41 -0.48 -4.79
CA ARG A 37 -3.98 -0.44 -3.39
C ARG A 37 -3.08 -1.63 -3.08
N PHE A 38 -1.98 -1.36 -2.42
CA PHE A 38 -1.02 -2.37 -2.00
C PHE A 38 -0.90 -2.34 -0.47
N GLU A 39 -1.16 -3.49 0.15
CA GLU A 39 -1.16 -3.65 1.61
C GLU A 39 -0.33 -4.87 1.97
N PRO A 40 0.66 -4.77 2.89
CA PRO A 40 1.39 -5.95 3.35
C PRO A 40 0.43 -6.92 4.02
N ARG A 41 0.67 -8.22 3.82
CA ARG A 41 -0.10 -9.27 4.47
C ARG A 41 0.42 -9.47 5.89
N GLN A 42 -0.45 -9.28 6.88
CA GLN A 42 -0.06 -9.39 8.29
C GLN A 42 0.32 -10.82 8.71
N GLU A 43 -0.32 -11.84 8.12
CA GLU A 43 -0.17 -13.24 8.56
C GLU A 43 0.79 -14.07 7.70
N ARG A 44 1.16 -13.59 6.51
CA ARG A 44 2.01 -14.33 5.56
C ARG A 44 2.84 -13.37 4.72
N PRO A 45 4.00 -13.81 4.20
CA PRO A 45 4.75 -13.00 3.25
C PRO A 45 3.91 -12.57 2.03
N GLY A 46 4.26 -11.41 1.50
CA GLY A 46 3.65 -10.82 0.31
C GLY A 46 2.62 -9.74 0.63
N TRP A 47 1.87 -9.38 -0.39
CA TRP A 47 1.01 -8.21 -0.41
C TRP A 47 -0.37 -8.56 -0.94
N TRP A 48 -1.37 -7.81 -0.51
CA TRP A 48 -2.62 -7.68 -1.22
C TRP A 48 -2.47 -6.60 -2.28
N ARG A 49 -2.82 -6.92 -3.53
CA ARG A 49 -3.11 -5.94 -4.58
C ARG A 49 -4.63 -5.88 -4.75
N SER A 50 -5.22 -4.73 -4.50
CA SER A 50 -6.65 -4.48 -4.75
C SER A 50 -6.80 -3.55 -5.95
N VAL A 51 -7.75 -3.86 -6.83
CA VAL A 51 -8.16 -3.00 -7.94
C VAL A 51 -9.53 -2.42 -7.58
N ASP A 52 -9.55 -1.13 -7.33
CA ASP A 52 -10.78 -0.39 -7.05
C ASP A 52 -11.20 0.45 -8.27
N GLU A 53 -12.51 0.56 -8.52
CA GLU A 53 -13.09 1.47 -9.51
C GLU A 53 -13.96 2.52 -8.80
N TRP A 54 -14.00 3.73 -9.35
CA TRP A 54 -14.85 4.80 -8.84
C TRP A 54 -16.25 4.71 -9.42
N THR A 55 -17.25 4.62 -8.56
CA THR A 55 -18.67 4.52 -8.94
C THR A 55 -19.35 5.87 -9.18
N GLY A 56 -18.61 6.97 -9.01
CA GLY A 56 -19.16 8.32 -8.96
C GLY A 56 -19.26 8.88 -7.53
N THR A 57 -19.37 8.02 -6.52
CA THR A 57 -19.49 8.43 -5.09
C THR A 57 -18.51 7.73 -4.16
N SER A 58 -18.10 6.50 -4.50
CA SER A 58 -17.24 5.68 -3.67
C SER A 58 -16.30 4.85 -4.53
N TRP A 59 -15.24 4.36 -3.88
CA TRP A 59 -14.39 3.33 -4.45
C TRP A 59 -14.95 1.96 -4.11
N GLU A 60 -15.15 1.11 -5.12
CA GLU A 60 -15.52 -0.28 -4.94
C GLU A 60 -14.39 -1.21 -5.37
N CYS A 61 -14.07 -2.21 -4.55
CA CYS A 61 -13.04 -3.19 -4.85
C CYS A 61 -13.61 -4.24 -5.81
N HIS A 62 -13.11 -4.26 -7.03
CA HIS A 62 -13.53 -5.19 -8.07
C HIS A 62 -12.70 -6.48 -8.08
N ASP A 63 -11.43 -6.37 -7.73
CA ASP A 63 -10.51 -7.51 -7.72
C ASP A 63 -9.50 -7.39 -6.58
N ARG A 64 -9.10 -8.54 -6.04
CA ARG A 64 -8.09 -8.61 -4.98
C ARG A 64 -7.27 -9.89 -5.11
N GLU A 65 -5.96 -9.72 -5.23
CA GLU A 65 -5.03 -10.84 -5.39
C GLU A 65 -3.88 -10.81 -4.36
N CYS A 66 -3.34 -11.98 -4.05
CA CYS A 66 -2.10 -12.14 -3.30
C CYS A 66 -0.91 -12.05 -4.27
N VAL A 67 -0.02 -11.09 -4.07
CA VAL A 67 1.24 -10.98 -4.81
C VAL A 67 2.43 -11.22 -3.89
N ARG A 68 3.52 -11.78 -4.44
CA ARG A 68 4.69 -12.17 -3.65
C ARG A 68 5.52 -10.97 -3.18
N SER A 69 5.68 -9.97 -4.04
CA SER A 69 6.53 -8.80 -3.80
C SER A 69 6.04 -7.65 -4.66
N VAL A 70 6.32 -6.43 -4.23
CA VAL A 70 5.99 -5.20 -4.94
C VAL A 70 7.22 -4.30 -4.89
N SER A 71 7.48 -3.57 -5.97
CA SER A 71 8.55 -2.56 -6.03
C SER A 71 7.99 -1.34 -6.74
N LEU A 72 8.23 -0.16 -6.19
CA LEU A 72 7.81 1.10 -6.79
C LEU A 72 9.03 1.98 -7.03
N THR A 73 9.22 2.40 -8.28
CA THR A 73 10.33 3.25 -8.68
C THR A 73 9.79 4.52 -9.34
N VAL A 74 10.31 5.68 -8.93
CA VAL A 74 9.99 6.99 -9.51
C VAL A 74 11.31 7.63 -9.96
N ASP A 75 11.38 8.01 -11.24
CA ASP A 75 12.61 8.58 -11.86
C ASP A 75 13.87 7.69 -11.68
N GLY A 76 13.70 6.38 -11.60
CA GLY A 76 14.78 5.42 -11.36
C GLY A 76 15.18 5.25 -9.88
N GLY A 77 14.61 6.04 -8.96
CA GLY A 77 14.77 5.88 -7.53
C GLY A 77 13.72 4.93 -6.93
N SER A 78 14.16 3.93 -6.15
CA SER A 78 13.24 3.05 -5.43
C SER A 78 12.58 3.80 -4.27
N ILE A 79 11.25 3.76 -4.23
CA ILE A 79 10.44 4.35 -3.16
C ILE A 79 10.04 3.28 -2.14
N ILE A 80 9.86 2.05 -2.61
CA ILE A 80 9.43 0.86 -1.84
C ILE A 80 10.07 -0.38 -2.46
#